data_AF-A0A5M3XEL7-F1
#
_entry.id   AF-A0A5M3XEL7-F1
#
_cell.length_a   1.000
_cell.length_b   1.000
_cell.length_c   1.000
_cell.angle_alpha   90.00
_cell.angle_beta   90.00
_cell.angle_gamma   90.00
#
_symmetry.space_group_name_H-M   'P 1'
#
loop_
_entity.id
_entity.type
_entity.pdbx_description
1 polymer ?
#
loop_
_entity_poly.entity_id
_entity_poly.type
_entity_poly.pdbx_seq_one_letter_code
_entity_poly.pdbx_strand_id
1 'polypeptide(L)'
;MVESMRGEHAVRSLALVGGMFLLAGCIPGIFLRTERVDPGVLSDVRGIGKVVARTTTEYTWEGLTTITDVLVLDVGGVTGKQAVPRASERLVARGWTINIDRLPESVAMDSPEPENALVYIEGIAASESHNAADSKVLKMIQDLRTRPNPDGLVVVEAEPYEME
;
A
#
# COMPACT_ATOMS: atom_id res chain seq x y z
N MET A 1 -40.16 65.92 -18.45
CA MET A 1 -40.01 65.84 -16.98
C MET A 1 -40.07 64.37 -16.62
N VAL A 2 -38.91 63.83 -16.21
CA VAL A 2 -38.64 62.52 -15.59
C VAL A 2 -38.87 61.26 -16.46
N GLU A 3 -37.92 61.02 -17.38
CA GLU A 3 -37.32 59.69 -17.53
C GLU A 3 -36.30 59.53 -16.40
N SER A 4 -36.43 58.49 -15.58
CA SER A 4 -35.33 57.81 -14.88
C SER A 4 -35.94 57.03 -13.72
N MET A 5 -35.86 55.70 -13.78
CA MET A 5 -35.75 54.75 -12.65
C MET A 5 -36.04 53.34 -13.18
N ARG A 6 -35.13 52.76 -13.95
CA ARG A 6 -35.23 51.34 -14.36
C ARG A 6 -33.87 50.66 -14.54
N GLY A 7 -32.88 51.04 -13.73
CA GLY A 7 -31.49 50.62 -13.95
C GLY A 7 -30.67 50.18 -12.75
N GLU A 8 -31.22 50.08 -11.53
CA GLU A 8 -30.38 49.89 -10.33
C GLU A 8 -30.58 48.58 -9.56
N HIS A 9 -31.66 47.84 -9.81
CA HIS A 9 -31.93 46.59 -9.08
C HIS A 9 -31.31 45.34 -9.73
N ALA A 10 -31.10 45.33 -11.06
CA ALA A 10 -30.58 44.15 -11.76
C ALA A 10 -29.08 43.90 -11.50
N VAL A 11 -28.32 44.96 -11.20
CA VAL A 11 -26.85 44.87 -11.03
C VAL A 11 -26.46 44.43 -9.61
N ARG A 12 -27.29 44.72 -8.61
CA ARG A 12 -27.03 44.33 -7.21
C ARG A 12 -27.26 42.85 -6.93
N SER A 13 -28.14 42.18 -7.68
CA SER A 13 -28.42 40.74 -7.50
C SER A 13 -27.36 39.82 -8.12
N LEU A 14 -26.61 40.28 -9.13
CA LEU A 14 -25.59 39.45 -9.78
C LEU A 14 -24.30 39.33 -8.95
N ALA A 15 -23.97 40.34 -8.15
CA ALA A 15 -22.77 40.35 -7.31
C ALA A 15 -22.84 39.35 -6.15
N LEU A 16 -24.05 39.04 -5.67
CA LEU A 16 -24.25 38.09 -4.57
C LEU A 16 -24.15 36.62 -5.00
N VAL A 17 -24.45 36.31 -6.27
CA VAL A 17 -24.33 34.93 -6.78
C VAL A 17 -22.89 34.59 -7.18
N GLY A 18 -22.12 35.57 -7.68
CA GLY A 18 -20.69 35.37 -8.01
C GLY A 18 -19.78 35.20 -6.79
N GLY A 19 -20.13 35.81 -5.64
CA GLY A 19 -19.34 35.70 -4.41
C GLY A 19 -19.46 34.35 -3.70
N MET A 20 -20.54 33.60 -3.94
CA MET A 20 -20.80 32.33 -3.25
C MET A 20 -20.00 31.15 -3.84
N PHE A 21 -19.49 31.26 -5.07
CA PHE A 21 -18.63 30.23 -5.68
C PHE A 21 -17.16 30.30 -5.26
N LEU A 22 -16.71 31.43 -4.70
CA LEU A 22 -15.30 31.62 -4.30
C LEU A 22 -14.99 31.06 -2.90
N LEU A 23 -16.02 30.67 -2.12
CA LEU A 23 -15.86 29.99 -0.83
C LEU A 23 -15.91 28.45 -0.94
N ALA A 24 -16.12 27.91 -2.14
CA ALA A 24 -15.99 26.47 -2.42
C ALA A 24 -14.53 26.04 -2.69
N GLY A 25 -13.58 26.96 -2.51
CA GLY A 25 -12.15 26.66 -2.61
C GLY A 25 -11.65 26.03 -1.31
N CYS A 26 -11.27 24.76 -1.40
CA CYS A 26 -10.53 23.98 -0.40
C CYS A 26 -11.34 23.55 0.83
N ILE A 27 -12.28 22.61 0.65
CA ILE A 27 -12.70 21.74 1.75
C ILE A 27 -11.63 20.64 1.88
N PRO A 28 -10.84 20.60 2.97
CA PRO A 28 -9.96 19.47 3.25
C PRO A 28 -10.83 18.22 3.43
N GLY A 29 -10.60 17.18 2.62
CA GLY A 29 -11.34 15.91 2.71
C GLY A 29 -12.37 15.62 1.60
N ILE A 30 -12.49 16.45 0.55
CA ILE A 30 -13.36 16.10 -0.61
C ILE A 30 -12.66 15.20 -1.63
N PHE A 31 -11.32 15.21 -1.68
CA PHE A 31 -10.58 14.36 -2.61
C PHE A 31 -10.10 13.11 -1.89
N LEU A 32 -10.77 11.98 -2.16
CA LEU A 32 -10.25 10.65 -1.86
C LEU A 32 -8.85 10.54 -2.48
N ARG A 33 -7.84 10.34 -1.65
CA ARG A 33 -6.46 10.08 -2.09
C ARG A 33 -6.27 8.57 -2.10
N THR A 34 -5.65 8.04 -3.15
CA THR A 34 -5.26 6.64 -3.19
C THR A 34 -3.76 6.55 -3.31
N GLU A 35 -3.15 5.76 -2.43
CA GLU A 35 -1.72 5.51 -2.43
C GLU A 35 -1.41 4.05 -2.68
N ARG A 36 -0.30 3.85 -3.36
CA ARG A 36 0.24 2.54 -3.71
C ARG A 36 1.75 2.67 -3.77
N VAL A 37 2.44 1.59 -3.44
CA VAL A 37 3.89 1.48 -3.59
C VAL A 37 4.37 1.80 -5.00
N ASP A 38 5.54 2.41 -5.10
CA ASP A 38 6.20 2.68 -6.37
C ASP A 38 6.47 1.36 -7.15
N PRO A 39 6.32 1.33 -8.48
CA PRO A 39 6.60 0.13 -9.26
C PRO A 39 8.03 -0.42 -9.10
N GLY A 40 9.01 0.42 -8.78
CA GLY A 40 10.39 0.06 -8.44
C GLY A 40 10.48 -0.81 -7.19
N VAL A 41 9.69 -0.50 -6.15
CA VAL A 41 9.58 -1.34 -4.94
C VAL A 41 9.10 -2.74 -5.30
N LEU A 42 8.06 -2.82 -6.13
CA LEU A 42 7.55 -4.12 -6.59
C LEU A 42 8.54 -4.85 -7.50
N SER A 43 9.38 -4.14 -8.24
CA SER A 43 10.47 -4.73 -9.03
C SER A 43 11.47 -5.41 -8.10
N ASP A 44 11.87 -4.74 -7.02
CA ASP A 44 12.82 -5.29 -6.03
C ASP A 44 12.27 -6.48 -5.28
N VAL A 45 11.02 -6.38 -4.80
CA VAL A 45 10.32 -7.49 -4.14
C VAL A 45 10.23 -8.70 -5.07
N ARG A 46 9.85 -8.51 -6.34
CA ARG A 46 9.85 -9.61 -7.32
C ARG A 46 11.27 -10.13 -7.60
N GLY A 47 12.28 -9.30 -7.41
CA GLY A 47 13.68 -9.64 -7.57
C GLY A 47 14.23 -10.59 -6.50
N ILE A 48 13.50 -10.85 -5.40
CA ILE A 48 13.95 -11.77 -4.35
C ILE A 48 13.50 -13.21 -4.55
N GLY A 49 12.66 -13.52 -5.54
CA GLY A 49 12.17 -14.89 -5.74
C GLY A 49 11.19 -15.03 -6.90
N LYS A 50 10.69 -16.25 -7.11
CA LYS A 50 9.64 -16.50 -8.09
C LYS A 50 8.28 -16.20 -7.46
N VAL A 51 7.54 -15.24 -8.01
CA VAL A 51 6.15 -14.99 -7.59
C VAL A 51 5.28 -16.21 -7.93
N VAL A 52 4.66 -16.80 -6.91
CA VAL A 52 3.76 -17.96 -7.06
C VAL A 52 2.28 -17.60 -6.87
N ALA A 53 2.01 -16.50 -6.17
CA ALA A 53 0.69 -15.89 -6.07
C ALA A 53 0.81 -14.38 -5.80
N ARG A 54 -0.27 -13.64 -6.07
CA ARG A 54 -0.35 -12.22 -5.77
C ARG A 54 -1.80 -11.79 -5.53
N THR A 55 -1.98 -10.82 -4.67
CA THR A 55 -3.24 -10.14 -4.42
C THR A 55 -2.97 -8.70 -3.98
N THR A 56 -4.03 -7.97 -3.67
CA THR A 56 -3.98 -6.67 -3.02
C THR A 56 -5.00 -6.63 -1.89
N THR A 57 -4.72 -5.82 -0.87
CA THR A 57 -5.68 -5.41 0.15
C THR A 57 -5.82 -3.89 0.09
N GLU A 58 -6.93 -3.37 0.62
CA GLU A 58 -7.23 -1.95 0.62
C GLU A 58 -7.69 -1.55 2.01
N TYR A 59 -7.08 -0.52 2.56
CA TYR A 59 -7.48 0.09 3.82
C TYR A 59 -7.79 1.57 3.58
N THR A 60 -8.92 2.06 4.08
CA THR A 60 -9.30 3.47 3.93
C THR A 60 -9.48 4.11 5.30
N TRP A 61 -8.70 5.16 5.56
CA TRP A 61 -8.73 5.96 6.78
C TRP A 61 -8.66 7.44 6.44
N GLU A 62 -9.52 8.25 7.05
CA GLU A 62 -9.55 9.73 6.88
C GLU A 62 -9.52 10.22 5.41
N GLY A 63 -10.08 9.45 4.48
CA GLY A 63 -10.12 9.80 3.05
C GLY A 63 -8.87 9.42 2.25
N LEU A 64 -7.88 8.78 2.89
CA LEU A 64 -6.76 8.10 2.23
C LEU A 64 -7.09 6.60 2.10
N THR A 65 -7.03 6.09 0.88
CA THR A 65 -7.07 4.65 0.57
C THR A 65 -5.66 4.16 0.27
N THR A 66 -5.12 3.33 1.16
CA THR A 66 -3.83 2.67 0.97
C THR A 66 -4.06 1.31 0.32
N ILE A 67 -3.38 1.06 -0.79
CA ILE A 67 -3.38 -0.24 -1.46
C ILE A 67 -2.08 -0.97 -1.12
N THR A 68 -2.21 -2.08 -0.39
CA THR A 68 -1.09 -2.96 -0.07
C THR A 68 -0.99 -4.06 -1.11
N ASP A 69 0.18 -4.21 -1.70
CA ASP A 69 0.51 -5.29 -2.63
C ASP A 69 0.98 -6.51 -1.83
N VAL A 70 0.26 -7.63 -1.96
CA VAL A 70 0.60 -8.87 -1.26
C VAL A 70 1.10 -9.90 -2.28
N LEU A 71 2.35 -10.32 -2.15
CA LEU A 71 3.00 -11.28 -3.03
C LEU A 71 3.43 -12.51 -2.24
N VAL A 72 3.20 -13.69 -2.79
CA VAL A 72 3.81 -14.91 -2.25
C VAL A 72 4.93 -15.33 -3.18
N LEU A 73 6.14 -15.47 -2.63
CA LEU A 73 7.35 -15.77 -3.39
C LEU A 73 7.98 -17.09 -2.94
N ASP A 74 8.41 -17.87 -3.92
CA ASP A 74 9.36 -18.97 -3.74
C ASP A 74 10.77 -18.41 -3.86
N VAL A 75 11.49 -18.36 -2.74
CA VAL A 75 12.86 -17.83 -2.66
C VAL A 75 13.94 -18.84 -3.08
N GLY A 76 13.53 -20.08 -3.39
CA GLY A 76 14.33 -21.11 -4.06
C GLY A 76 15.47 -21.69 -3.22
N GLY A 77 15.51 -23.02 -3.15
CA GLY A 77 16.64 -23.77 -2.57
C GLY A 77 16.73 -23.69 -1.04
N VAL A 78 15.65 -23.31 -0.37
CA VAL A 78 15.54 -23.27 1.10
C VAL A 78 14.18 -23.79 1.56
N THR A 79 14.12 -24.20 2.83
CA THR A 79 12.88 -24.65 3.47
C THR A 79 12.74 -24.03 4.87
N GLY A 80 11.50 -23.82 5.30
CA GLY A 80 11.14 -23.38 6.64
C GLY A 80 11.85 -22.10 7.07
N LYS A 81 12.57 -22.20 8.20
CA LYS A 81 13.19 -21.07 8.91
C LYS A 81 14.23 -20.30 8.09
N GLN A 82 14.63 -20.80 6.91
CA GLN A 82 15.59 -20.15 6.01
C GLN A 82 14.93 -19.26 4.96
N ALA A 83 13.61 -19.34 4.77
CA ALA A 83 12.91 -18.61 3.72
C ALA A 83 12.94 -17.08 3.96
N VAL A 84 12.56 -16.63 5.16
CA VAL A 84 12.56 -15.20 5.53
C VAL A 84 13.97 -14.61 5.58
N PRO A 85 14.99 -15.22 6.23
CA PRO A 85 16.36 -14.71 6.17
C PRO A 85 16.88 -14.53 4.75
N ARG A 86 16.62 -15.50 3.86
CA ARG A 86 17.09 -15.41 2.47
C ARG A 86 16.38 -14.32 1.68
N ALA A 87 15.09 -14.12 1.94
CA ALA A 87 14.32 -13.05 1.33
C ALA A 87 14.87 -11.67 1.76
N SER A 88 15.08 -11.48 3.06
CA SER A 88 15.59 -10.22 3.60
C SER A 88 17.01 -9.93 3.14
N GLU A 89 17.91 -10.93 3.15
CA GLU A 89 19.28 -10.80 2.61
C GLU A 89 19.29 -10.30 1.14
N ARG A 90 18.33 -10.76 0.32
CA ARG A 90 18.21 -10.33 -1.08
C ARG A 90 17.73 -8.90 -1.23
N LEU A 91 16.88 -8.41 -0.32
CA LEU A 91 16.48 -6.99 -0.28
C LEU A 91 17.62 -6.13 0.29
N VAL A 92 18.33 -6.59 1.33
CA VAL A 92 19.52 -5.88 1.85
C VAL A 92 20.57 -5.68 0.76
N ALA A 93 20.81 -6.70 -0.08
CA ALA A 93 21.71 -6.60 -1.23
C ALA A 93 21.27 -5.55 -2.28
N ARG A 94 20.01 -5.07 -2.21
CA ARG A 94 19.44 -4.02 -3.04
C ARG A 94 19.35 -2.67 -2.34
N GLY A 95 19.93 -2.54 -1.13
CA GLY A 95 19.96 -1.29 -0.37
C GLY A 95 18.78 -1.08 0.57
N TRP A 96 17.93 -2.10 0.77
CA TRP A 96 16.86 -2.02 1.77
C TRP A 96 17.41 -2.13 3.19
N THR A 97 16.77 -1.44 4.13
CA THR A 97 17.18 -1.41 5.53
C THR A 97 16.22 -2.22 6.38
N ILE A 98 16.74 -3.08 7.26
CA ILE A 98 15.91 -3.79 8.23
C ILE A 98 15.50 -2.82 9.34
N ASN A 99 14.19 -2.65 9.52
CA ASN A 99 13.60 -1.84 10.59
C ASN A 99 13.26 -2.72 11.81
N ILE A 100 12.63 -3.87 11.57
CA ILE A 100 12.26 -4.84 12.61
C ILE A 100 12.79 -6.22 12.22
N ASP A 101 13.60 -6.82 13.09
CA ASP A 101 14.10 -8.19 12.94
C ASP A 101 13.40 -9.13 13.94
N ARG A 102 12.60 -10.06 13.42
CA ARG A 102 11.93 -11.13 14.18
C ARG A 102 12.18 -12.49 13.51
N LEU A 103 13.39 -12.70 13.01
CA LEU A 103 13.76 -13.96 12.37
C LEU A 103 13.64 -15.15 13.35
N PRO A 104 13.25 -16.35 12.86
CA PRO A 104 12.98 -16.67 11.45
C PRO A 104 11.56 -16.37 10.97
N GLU A 105 10.68 -15.86 11.82
CA GLU A 105 9.25 -15.73 11.51
C GLU A 105 8.95 -14.56 10.57
N SER A 106 9.54 -13.38 10.83
CA SER A 106 9.28 -12.19 10.03
C SER A 106 10.38 -11.13 10.09
N VAL A 107 10.39 -10.23 9.10
CA VAL A 107 11.22 -9.01 9.05
C VAL A 107 10.40 -7.88 8.44
N ALA A 108 10.53 -6.67 8.98
CA ALA A 108 10.04 -5.45 8.33
C ALA A 108 11.22 -4.63 7.80
N MET A 109 11.10 -4.11 6.57
CA MET A 109 12.18 -3.44 5.87
C MET A 109 11.71 -2.15 5.20
N ASP A 110 12.48 -1.08 5.35
CA ASP A 110 12.25 0.18 4.68
C ASP A 110 12.98 0.20 3.33
N SER A 111 12.30 0.72 2.30
CA SER A 111 12.90 0.94 0.99
C SER A 111 14.01 1.98 1.07
N PRO A 112 14.99 1.95 0.15
CA PRO A 112 15.83 3.12 -0.05
C PRO A 112 14.98 4.35 -0.44
N GLU A 113 15.54 5.54 -0.21
CA GLU A 113 15.00 6.76 -0.79
C GLU A 113 15.25 6.76 -2.31
N PRO A 114 14.34 7.34 -3.12
CA PRO A 114 13.14 8.10 -2.74
C PRO A 114 11.84 7.28 -2.64
N GLU A 115 11.89 5.95 -2.71
CA GLU A 115 10.71 5.11 -2.94
C GLU A 115 9.71 5.02 -1.76
N ASN A 116 10.10 5.47 -0.56
CA ASN A 116 9.27 5.59 0.66
C ASN A 116 8.22 4.48 0.81
N ALA A 117 8.67 3.23 0.99
CA ALA A 117 7.80 2.08 1.19
C ALA A 117 8.29 1.21 2.34
N LEU A 118 7.33 0.54 2.98
CA LEU A 118 7.57 -0.49 3.98
C LEU A 118 7.21 -1.85 3.40
N VAL A 119 8.06 -2.83 3.65
CA VAL A 119 7.83 -4.22 3.26
C VAL A 119 7.89 -5.12 4.49
N TYR A 120 6.83 -5.89 4.72
CA TYR A 120 6.81 -6.98 5.68
C TYR A 120 7.03 -8.30 4.96
N ILE A 121 8.03 -9.06 5.39
CA ILE A 121 8.34 -10.40 4.90
C ILE A 121 8.02 -11.38 6.02
N GLU A 122 7.15 -12.33 5.74
CA GLU A 122 6.73 -13.35 6.71
C GLU A 122 6.79 -14.75 6.12
N GLY A 123 7.09 -15.74 6.96
CA GLY A 123 6.86 -17.14 6.60
C GLY A 123 5.35 -17.43 6.49
N ILE A 124 4.96 -18.42 5.68
CA ILE A 124 3.54 -18.79 5.45
C ILE A 124 2.74 -18.96 6.75
N ALA A 125 3.30 -19.61 7.76
CA ALA A 125 2.60 -19.85 9.04
C ALA A 125 2.37 -18.57 9.85
N ALA A 126 3.35 -17.65 9.87
CA ALA A 126 3.22 -16.36 10.52
C ALA A 126 2.17 -15.50 9.80
N SER A 127 2.24 -15.47 8.48
CA SER A 127 1.31 -14.70 7.64
C SER A 127 -0.13 -15.21 7.73
N GLU A 128 -0.36 -16.51 7.86
CA GLU A 128 -1.71 -17.05 8.09
C GLU A 128 -2.32 -16.54 9.42
N SER A 129 -1.51 -16.45 10.47
CA SER A 129 -1.96 -15.92 11.76
C SER A 129 -2.21 -14.42 11.71
N HIS A 130 -1.34 -13.67 11.02
CA HIS A 130 -1.46 -12.22 10.85
C HIS A 130 -2.70 -11.88 10.01
N ASN A 131 -2.89 -12.55 8.88
CA ASN A 131 -3.96 -12.29 7.93
C ASN A 131 -5.25 -13.07 8.21
N ALA A 132 -5.46 -13.56 9.43
CA ALA A 132 -6.63 -14.38 9.77
C ALA A 132 -7.97 -13.66 9.50
N ALA A 133 -7.99 -12.33 9.54
CA ALA A 133 -9.16 -11.50 9.24
C ALA A 133 -9.34 -11.17 7.74
N ASP A 134 -8.29 -11.29 6.92
CA ASP A 134 -8.37 -11.03 5.47
C ASP A 134 -8.66 -12.32 4.72
N SER A 135 -9.93 -12.52 4.36
CA SER A 135 -10.37 -13.74 3.66
C SER A 135 -9.68 -13.97 2.31
N LYS A 136 -9.22 -12.91 1.63
CA LYS A 136 -8.60 -13.00 0.30
C LYS A 136 -7.15 -13.46 0.42
N VAL A 137 -6.39 -12.88 1.34
CA VAL A 137 -5.01 -13.27 1.64
C VAL A 137 -4.99 -14.67 2.26
N LEU A 138 -5.86 -14.93 3.23
CA LEU A 138 -5.95 -16.24 3.89
C LEU A 138 -6.24 -17.36 2.90
N LYS A 139 -7.21 -17.17 2.00
CA LYS A 139 -7.52 -18.16 0.96
C LYS A 139 -6.32 -18.40 0.04
N MET A 140 -5.64 -17.34 -0.39
CA MET A 140 -4.43 -17.44 -1.21
C MET A 140 -3.34 -18.26 -0.51
N ILE A 141 -3.11 -18.02 0.78
CA ILE A 141 -2.12 -18.78 1.58
C ILE A 141 -2.53 -20.26 1.70
N GLN A 142 -3.81 -20.53 1.98
CA GLN A 142 -4.35 -21.88 2.12
C GLN A 142 -4.23 -22.69 0.82
N ASP A 143 -4.52 -22.09 -0.33
CA ASP A 143 -4.36 -22.74 -1.63
C ASP A 143 -2.91 -23.19 -1.86
N LEU A 144 -1.94 -22.40 -1.40
CA LEU A 144 -0.51 -22.69 -1.54
C LEU A 144 0.00 -23.76 -0.59
N ARG A 145 -0.69 -24.06 0.53
CA ARG A 145 -0.31 -25.15 1.44
C ARG A 145 -0.32 -26.53 0.80
N THR A 146 -1.07 -26.68 -0.29
CA THR A 146 -1.15 -27.94 -1.04
C THR A 146 0.06 -28.19 -1.94
N ARG A 147 0.96 -27.20 -2.09
CA ARG A 147 2.14 -27.29 -2.95
C ARG A 147 3.25 -28.11 -2.30
N PRO A 148 4.18 -28.66 -3.09
CA PRO A 148 5.45 -29.14 -2.56
C PRO A 148 6.22 -28.00 -1.89
N ASN A 149 6.69 -28.22 -0.66
CA ASN A 149 7.51 -27.28 0.11
C ASN A 149 6.86 -25.90 0.37
N PRO A 150 5.68 -25.82 1.01
CA PRO A 150 5.04 -24.54 1.31
C PRO A 150 5.86 -23.71 2.31
N ASP A 151 6.64 -24.36 3.16
CA ASP A 151 7.51 -23.71 4.14
C ASP A 151 8.71 -22.97 3.51
N GLY A 152 9.01 -23.22 2.22
CA GLY A 152 10.00 -22.46 1.46
C GLY A 152 9.46 -21.16 0.86
N LEU A 153 8.17 -20.87 1.04
CA LEU A 153 7.52 -19.66 0.55
C LEU A 153 7.55 -18.56 1.61
N VAL A 154 7.63 -17.32 1.14
CA VAL A 154 7.43 -16.11 1.95
C VAL A 154 6.24 -15.32 1.43
N VAL A 155 5.48 -14.73 2.34
CA VAL A 155 4.49 -13.71 2.03
C VAL A 155 5.14 -12.36 2.23
N VAL A 156 4.96 -11.47 1.25
CA VAL A 156 5.52 -10.13 1.25
C VAL A 156 4.39 -9.15 1.07
N GLU A 157 4.19 -8.29 2.06
CA GLU A 157 3.22 -7.20 2.04
C GLU A 157 3.99 -5.90 1.85
N ALA A 158 3.71 -5.20 0.75
CA ALA A 158 4.35 -3.94 0.40
C ALA A 158 3.33 -2.81 0.45
N GLU A 159 3.58 -1.83 1.30
CA GLU A 159 2.71 -0.67 1.50
C GLU A 159 3.50 0.65 1.37
N PRO A 160 2.87 1.72 0.85
CA PRO A 160 3.49 3.04 0.84
C PRO A 160 3.68 3.53 2.28
N TYR A 161 4.78 4.23 2.54
CA TYR A 161 5.04 4.84 3.84
C TYR A 161 4.17 6.09 4.00
N GLU A 162 3.37 6.17 5.06
CA GLU A 162 2.65 7.40 5.40
C GLU A 162 3.68 8.44 5.87
N MET A 163 3.92 9.49 5.06
CA MET A 163 4.65 10.65 5.55
C MET A 163 3.71 11.48 6.44
N GLU A 164 3.98 11.51 7.75
CA GLU A 164 3.38 12.46 8.70
C GLU A 164 3.63 13.93 8.28
#